data_AF-A0A1I1UFC1-F1
#
_entry.id   AF-A0A1I1UFC1-F1
#
_cell.length_a   1.000
_cell.length_b   1.000
_cell.length_c   1.000
_cell.angle_alpha   90.00
_cell.angle_beta   90.00
_cell.angle_gamma   90.00
#
_symmetry.space_group_name_H-M   'P 1'
#
loop_
_entity.id
_entity.type
_entity.pdbx_description
1 polymer ?
#
loop_
_entity_poly.entity_id
_entity_poly.type
_entity_poly.pdbx_seq_one_letter_code
_entity_poly.pdbx_strand_id
1 'polypeptide(L)'
;MRRMRAATTFLGLLAACGDSSGAEGSGSDSGSGTTTTTTEVGSTTDTVPTGSGSEGMTTGDTCPVLPETVADDLTVGPGCVRMYRTDIVDGATLTIVAGTTVQVEAGGFLHAGPYGDNSALVVEGTETEPVIFQSAAASPAPGDWQCVRIGTGSADSKIVWTVFEHGGQACDAVGSRPETTVEVNAPALAFSFNTVRASASQGVILGDGGAVREFRDNSFADNARPSLRVAPAALLSVAGGQVFADADEVVEIDGTFDEIGAAGTWSAQSVPYRVLGYLQVGPDGDVELAAGTVVQLDGNSLEVFAGKLHVAGTADAPVVFTSAEDAPQAGDWGCLVYSSVTSPPQIDHAVFEYAGNGLGCTGAAYTAALVGPETMQVTGSTFRELAGAAIRSSTCDPGWCDNTFEGVDPLFECADPPVCP
;
A
#
# COMPACT_ATOMS: atom_id res chain seq x y z
N MET A 1 -46.38 25.23 -41.98
CA MET A 1 -45.92 26.57 -41.54
C MET A 1 -44.64 26.38 -40.72
N ARG A 2 -43.46 26.63 -41.33
CA ARG A 2 -42.48 27.70 -41.00
C ARG A 2 -41.86 27.57 -39.59
N ARG A 3 -40.60 27.08 -39.50
CA ARG A 3 -39.29 27.82 -39.38
C ARG A 3 -39.05 28.31 -37.94
N MET A 4 -37.93 28.05 -37.25
CA MET A 4 -36.51 28.42 -37.51
C MET A 4 -35.62 27.64 -36.49
N ARG A 5 -34.61 26.86 -36.88
CA ARG A 5 -33.14 27.14 -36.89
C ARG A 5 -32.62 28.23 -35.93
N ALA A 6 -31.71 27.84 -35.03
CA ALA A 6 -30.47 28.55 -34.74
C ALA A 6 -29.37 27.56 -34.33
N ALA A 7 -28.20 27.72 -34.93
CA ALA A 7 -26.96 26.99 -34.71
C ALA A 7 -25.91 27.96 -34.15
N THR A 8 -25.01 27.50 -33.30
CA THR A 8 -23.75 28.18 -32.94
C THR A 8 -22.77 27.08 -32.52
N THR A 9 -22.00 26.51 -33.45
CA THR A 9 -20.60 26.87 -33.79
C THR A 9 -19.66 26.82 -32.60
N PHE A 10 -18.91 25.72 -32.46
CA PHE A 10 -17.61 25.73 -31.79
C PHE A 10 -16.55 25.38 -32.83
N LEU A 11 -15.59 26.29 -32.96
CA LEU A 11 -14.51 26.29 -33.94
C LEU A 11 -13.40 25.35 -33.44
N GLY A 12 -12.95 24.43 -34.29
CA GLY A 12 -11.80 23.59 -34.03
C GLY A 12 -10.48 24.32 -34.29
N LEU A 13 -9.41 23.82 -33.64
CA LEU A 13 -8.05 23.98 -34.14
C LEU A 13 -7.28 22.67 -33.87
N LEU A 14 -7.26 21.79 -34.87
CA LEU A 14 -6.19 20.83 -35.09
C LEU A 14 -5.06 21.58 -35.81
N ALA A 15 -3.82 21.42 -35.34
CA ALA A 15 -2.63 21.65 -36.15
C ALA A 15 -1.90 20.31 -36.29
N ALA A 16 -2.04 19.72 -37.47
CA ALA A 16 -1.17 18.68 -38.00
C ALA A 16 -0.14 19.34 -38.92
N CYS A 17 1.11 18.89 -38.84
CA CYS A 17 2.07 18.84 -39.94
C CYS A 17 2.61 17.40 -39.88
N GLY A 18 2.64 16.59 -40.93
CA GLY A 18 2.75 16.92 -42.34
C GLY A 18 3.88 16.05 -42.87
N ASP A 19 3.47 14.89 -43.36
CA ASP A 19 4.20 13.74 -43.91
C ASP A 19 5.15 14.08 -45.06
N SER A 20 6.20 13.26 -45.26
CA SER A 20 6.68 12.91 -46.61
C SER A 20 7.60 11.69 -46.59
N SER A 21 7.10 10.63 -47.21
CA SER A 21 7.84 9.47 -47.70
C SER A 21 8.67 9.80 -48.95
N GLY A 22 9.75 9.03 -49.15
CA GLY A 22 10.53 9.02 -50.39
C GLY A 22 11.43 7.78 -50.45
N ALA A 23 11.07 6.83 -51.32
CA ALA A 23 11.92 5.72 -51.74
C ALA A 23 12.63 6.07 -53.05
N GLU A 24 13.88 5.61 -53.22
CA GLU A 24 14.46 4.97 -54.42
C GLU A 24 16.01 4.96 -54.36
N GLY A 25 16.64 3.88 -54.86
CA GLY A 25 17.91 4.00 -55.59
C GLY A 25 19.16 3.26 -55.08
N SER A 26 19.28 1.98 -55.45
CA SER A 26 20.41 1.33 -56.16
C SER A 26 21.89 1.40 -55.67
N GLY A 27 22.57 0.24 -55.74
CA GLY A 27 23.99 0.12 -56.16
C GLY A 27 24.92 -0.53 -55.12
N SER A 28 25.17 -1.85 -55.20
CA SER A 28 26.42 -2.48 -55.71
C SER A 28 27.65 -2.26 -54.81
N ASP A 29 28.08 -3.27 -54.05
CA ASP A 29 29.02 -4.35 -54.43
C ASP A 29 30.48 -3.97 -54.13
N SER A 30 31.09 -4.71 -53.20
CA SER A 30 32.42 -5.33 -53.39
C SER A 30 32.84 -6.02 -52.09
N GLY A 31 32.99 -7.34 -52.16
CA GLY A 31 33.41 -8.18 -51.04
C GLY A 31 34.92 -8.31 -50.85
N SER A 32 35.25 -9.10 -49.83
CA SER A 32 36.44 -9.96 -49.68
C SER A 32 36.26 -10.60 -48.30
N GLY A 33 36.12 -11.91 -48.08
CA GLY A 33 36.64 -13.05 -48.82
C GLY A 33 37.91 -13.54 -48.15
N THR A 34 37.83 -14.35 -47.09
CA THR A 34 38.85 -15.38 -46.85
C THR A 34 38.28 -16.58 -46.07
N THR A 35 38.43 -17.71 -46.73
CA THR A 35 38.14 -19.11 -46.41
C THR A 35 39.15 -19.71 -45.43
N THR A 36 38.73 -20.65 -44.58
CA THR A 36 39.39 -21.94 -44.24
C THR A 36 38.81 -22.46 -42.91
N THR A 37 38.63 -23.73 -42.58
CA THR A 37 38.49 -25.02 -43.28
C THR A 37 37.86 -25.95 -42.23
N THR A 38 36.94 -26.81 -42.64
CA THR A 38 36.32 -27.88 -41.87
C THR A 38 37.31 -28.99 -41.52
N THR A 39 37.19 -29.53 -40.30
CA THR A 39 37.59 -30.92 -39.99
C THR A 39 36.54 -31.52 -39.05
N GLU A 40 35.85 -32.56 -39.51
CA GLU A 40 34.98 -33.42 -38.70
C GLU A 40 35.82 -34.38 -37.82
N VAL A 41 35.20 -34.85 -36.73
CA VAL A 41 34.93 -36.28 -36.39
C VAL A 41 34.89 -36.43 -34.86
N GLY A 42 33.86 -37.10 -34.35
CA GLY A 42 33.96 -37.80 -33.06
C GLY A 42 32.67 -37.86 -32.25
N SER A 43 31.85 -38.87 -32.51
CA SER A 43 30.76 -39.29 -31.61
C SER A 43 31.34 -39.92 -30.34
N THR A 44 30.82 -39.58 -29.17
CA THR A 44 30.55 -40.55 -28.09
C THR A 44 29.39 -40.05 -27.23
N THR A 45 28.33 -40.84 -27.21
CA THR A 45 27.36 -40.92 -26.12
C THR A 45 28.08 -41.15 -24.80
N ASP A 46 27.78 -40.37 -23.77
CA ASP A 46 28.08 -40.78 -22.40
C ASP A 46 26.86 -40.57 -21.50
N THR A 47 26.54 -41.66 -20.83
CA THR A 47 25.38 -41.91 -19.98
C THR A 47 25.50 -41.19 -18.65
N VAL A 48 24.39 -40.59 -18.20
CA VAL A 48 24.19 -40.13 -16.81
C VAL A 48 24.17 -41.35 -15.88
N PRO A 49 24.99 -41.43 -14.82
CA PRO A 49 24.73 -42.33 -13.72
C PRO A 49 23.90 -41.60 -12.67
N THR A 50 22.70 -42.12 -12.46
CA THR A 50 21.94 -41.96 -11.22
C THR A 50 22.75 -42.60 -10.07
N GLY A 51 23.00 -41.81 -9.02
CA GLY A 51 23.73 -42.26 -7.84
C GLY A 51 23.20 -41.56 -6.60
N SER A 52 22.24 -42.19 -5.93
CA SER A 52 21.89 -41.93 -4.54
C SER A 52 23.09 -42.27 -3.66
N GLY A 53 23.59 -41.30 -2.90
CA GLY A 53 24.66 -41.50 -1.94
C GLY A 53 24.70 -40.35 -0.95
N SER A 54 24.07 -40.54 0.21
CA SER A 54 24.33 -39.76 1.41
C SER A 54 25.75 -40.08 1.87
N GLU A 55 26.66 -39.11 1.86
CA GLU A 55 27.89 -39.18 2.65
C GLU A 55 28.55 -37.80 2.78
N GLY A 56 28.76 -37.38 4.03
CA GLY A 56 29.85 -36.48 4.40
C GLY A 56 29.61 -34.99 4.14
N MET A 57 28.86 -34.34 5.04
CA MET A 57 29.00 -32.89 5.28
C MET A 57 30.44 -32.64 5.74
N THR A 58 31.29 -32.30 4.78
CA THR A 58 32.60 -31.72 5.05
C THR A 58 32.37 -30.29 5.52
N THR A 59 32.88 -29.98 6.71
CA THR A 59 32.95 -28.64 7.27
C THR A 59 33.79 -27.74 6.35
N GLY A 60 33.11 -27.08 5.41
CA GLY A 60 33.57 -25.85 4.77
C GLY A 60 32.59 -24.76 5.19
N ASP A 61 33.11 -23.73 5.86
CA ASP A 61 32.41 -22.60 6.49
C ASP A 61 31.68 -21.67 5.51
N THR A 62 30.86 -22.20 4.60
CA THR A 62 30.12 -21.39 3.63
C THR A 62 28.67 -21.83 3.57
N CYS A 63 27.76 -20.90 3.91
CA CYS A 63 26.32 -21.09 3.78
C CYS A 63 25.95 -21.46 2.33
N PRO A 64 25.08 -22.46 2.11
CA PRO A 64 24.58 -22.80 0.78
C PRO A 64 23.89 -21.61 0.11
N VAL A 65 24.02 -21.51 -1.21
CA VAL A 65 23.42 -20.43 -2.01
C VAL A 65 22.02 -20.84 -2.45
N LEU A 66 21.04 -19.97 -2.22
CA LEU A 66 19.67 -20.11 -2.72
C LEU A 66 19.68 -19.97 -4.26
N PRO A 67 18.96 -20.82 -5.01
CA PRO A 67 18.97 -20.74 -6.46
C PRO A 67 18.36 -19.43 -6.97
N GLU A 68 18.78 -19.00 -8.17
CA GLU A 68 18.22 -17.83 -8.83
C GLU A 68 16.75 -18.02 -9.23
N THR A 69 16.36 -19.26 -9.49
CA THR A 69 14.99 -19.64 -9.83
C THR A 69 14.58 -20.87 -9.05
N VAL A 70 13.43 -20.80 -8.38
CA VAL A 70 12.75 -21.91 -7.72
C VAL A 70 11.51 -22.25 -8.56
N ALA A 71 11.63 -23.29 -9.39
CA ALA A 71 10.55 -23.77 -10.27
C ALA A 71 9.90 -25.09 -9.79
N ASP A 72 10.47 -25.69 -8.75
CA ASP A 72 9.91 -26.82 -8.02
C ASP A 72 9.94 -26.49 -6.53
N ASP A 73 9.05 -27.09 -5.74
CA ASP A 73 8.99 -26.87 -4.29
C ASP A 73 10.36 -27.09 -3.64
N LEU A 74 10.79 -26.12 -2.84
CA LEU A 74 12.08 -26.11 -2.18
C LEU A 74 11.92 -25.74 -0.71
N THR A 75 12.46 -26.57 0.17
CA THR A 75 12.57 -26.24 1.61
C THR A 75 14.04 -25.98 1.96
N VAL A 76 14.32 -24.87 2.64
CA VAL A 76 15.66 -24.50 3.12
C VAL A 76 15.66 -24.22 4.61
N GLY A 77 16.80 -24.52 5.25
CA GLY A 77 17.00 -24.35 6.70
C GLY A 77 16.89 -25.66 7.51
N PRO A 78 17.17 -25.62 8.82
CA PRO A 78 17.66 -24.47 9.60
C PRO A 78 19.14 -24.15 9.30
N GLY A 79 19.70 -23.13 9.95
CA GLY A 79 21.10 -22.73 9.80
C GLY A 79 21.23 -21.47 8.97
N CYS A 80 22.06 -21.46 7.93
CA CYS A 80 22.22 -20.28 7.09
C CYS A 80 22.11 -20.59 5.59
N VAL A 81 21.64 -19.61 4.82
CA VAL A 81 21.64 -19.60 3.35
C VAL A 81 22.12 -18.24 2.85
N ARG A 82 22.79 -18.19 1.71
CA ARG A 82 23.15 -16.95 1.01
C ARG A 82 22.18 -16.70 -0.13
N MET A 83 21.70 -15.47 -0.26
CA MET A 83 20.74 -15.07 -1.28
C MET A 83 21.32 -13.94 -2.12
N TYR A 84 21.38 -14.14 -3.44
CA TYR A 84 21.72 -13.11 -4.40
C TYR A 84 20.44 -12.56 -5.03
N ARG A 85 19.80 -13.35 -5.87
CA ARG A 85 18.49 -13.07 -6.45
C ARG A 85 17.74 -14.37 -6.42
N THR A 86 16.45 -14.35 -6.14
CA THR A 86 15.63 -15.56 -6.18
C THR A 86 14.24 -15.21 -6.66
N ASP A 87 13.86 -15.78 -7.79
CA ASP A 87 12.49 -15.76 -8.30
C ASP A 87 11.84 -17.12 -8.05
N ILE A 88 10.66 -17.13 -7.42
CA ILE A 88 9.83 -18.33 -7.25
C ILE A 88 8.78 -18.29 -8.37
N VAL A 89 8.71 -19.35 -9.17
CA VAL A 89 7.94 -19.39 -10.42
C VAL A 89 7.18 -20.71 -10.59
N ASP A 90 6.38 -20.81 -11.65
CA ASP A 90 5.82 -22.07 -12.17
C ASP A 90 4.99 -22.90 -11.19
N GLY A 91 4.37 -22.27 -10.20
CA GLY A 91 3.57 -22.98 -9.19
C GLY A 91 4.34 -23.37 -7.93
N ALA A 92 5.65 -23.10 -7.88
CA ALA A 92 6.51 -23.58 -6.82
C ALA A 92 6.29 -22.83 -5.50
N THR A 93 6.60 -23.53 -4.41
CA THR A 93 6.69 -22.97 -3.06
C THR A 93 8.12 -23.00 -2.55
N LEU A 94 8.66 -21.85 -2.17
CA LEU A 94 9.87 -21.77 -1.35
C LEU A 94 9.47 -21.72 0.13
N THR A 95 9.86 -22.75 0.88
CA THR A 95 9.69 -22.81 2.33
C THR A 95 11.01 -22.54 3.05
N ILE A 96 11.04 -21.54 3.93
CA ILE A 96 12.18 -21.23 4.80
C ILE A 96 11.78 -21.54 6.24
N VAL A 97 12.42 -22.55 6.84
CA VAL A 97 12.03 -23.06 8.17
C VAL A 97 12.68 -22.25 9.31
N ALA A 98 12.11 -22.37 10.51
CA ALA A 98 12.59 -21.74 11.74
C ALA A 98 14.11 -21.90 11.98
N GLY A 99 14.72 -20.89 12.60
CA GLY A 99 16.15 -20.87 12.89
C GLY A 99 17.04 -20.69 11.67
N THR A 100 16.50 -20.20 10.55
CA THR A 100 17.27 -19.91 9.33
C THR A 100 17.70 -18.45 9.28
N THR A 101 19.00 -18.22 9.01
CA THR A 101 19.55 -16.90 8.66
C THR A 101 19.78 -16.82 7.15
N VAL A 102 19.04 -15.96 6.47
CA VAL A 102 19.22 -15.60 5.07
C VAL A 102 20.19 -14.41 5.01
N GLN A 103 21.42 -14.68 4.58
CA GLN A 103 22.43 -13.66 4.31
C GLN A 103 22.22 -13.11 2.90
N VAL A 104 21.65 -11.91 2.81
CA VAL A 104 21.31 -11.25 1.55
C VAL A 104 22.52 -10.46 1.04
N GLU A 105 22.99 -10.83 -0.14
CA GLU A 105 24.11 -10.20 -0.80
C GLU A 105 23.74 -8.82 -1.34
N ALA A 106 24.74 -8.00 -1.63
CA ALA A 106 24.55 -6.62 -2.05
C ALA A 106 23.61 -6.51 -3.27
N GLY A 107 22.56 -5.70 -3.14
CA GLY A 107 21.53 -5.51 -4.17
C GLY A 107 20.66 -6.73 -4.44
N GLY A 108 20.59 -7.68 -3.49
CA GLY A 108 19.80 -8.89 -3.65
C GLY A 108 18.30 -8.71 -3.45
N PHE A 109 17.51 -9.61 -4.04
CA PHE A 109 16.05 -9.61 -3.92
C PHE A 109 15.46 -11.03 -3.92
N LEU A 110 14.23 -11.15 -3.41
CA LEU A 110 13.41 -12.34 -3.52
C LEU A 110 12.03 -11.96 -4.06
N HIS A 111 11.58 -12.57 -5.15
CA HIS A 111 10.22 -12.39 -5.65
C HIS A 111 9.46 -13.72 -5.69
N ALA A 112 8.30 -13.76 -5.05
CA ALA A 112 7.28 -14.74 -5.36
C ALA A 112 6.39 -14.19 -6.48
N GLY A 113 6.18 -14.98 -7.53
CA GLY A 113 5.27 -14.66 -8.63
C GLY A 113 5.66 -13.42 -9.43
N PRO A 114 6.92 -13.25 -9.87
CA PRO A 114 7.36 -12.04 -10.57
C PRO A 114 6.61 -11.77 -11.88
N TYR A 115 6.01 -12.82 -12.48
CA TYR A 115 5.24 -12.74 -13.73
C TYR A 115 3.72 -12.87 -13.51
N GLY A 116 3.26 -12.80 -12.26
CA GLY A 116 1.85 -12.98 -11.89
C GLY A 116 1.41 -14.45 -11.85
N ASP A 117 2.36 -15.39 -11.84
CA ASP A 117 2.13 -16.81 -11.66
C ASP A 117 1.78 -17.16 -10.20
N ASN A 118 1.10 -18.30 -10.01
CA ASN A 118 0.67 -18.78 -8.70
C ASN A 118 1.83 -19.45 -7.95
N SER A 119 2.80 -18.71 -7.45
CA SER A 119 3.91 -19.23 -6.64
C SER A 119 3.87 -18.69 -5.21
N ALA A 120 4.53 -19.34 -4.25
CA ALA A 120 4.40 -18.99 -2.84
C ALA A 120 5.75 -18.87 -2.13
N LEU A 121 5.88 -17.85 -1.28
CA LEU A 121 6.92 -17.78 -0.25
C LEU A 121 6.30 -18.12 1.11
N VAL A 122 6.80 -19.18 1.74
CA VAL A 122 6.38 -19.63 3.06
C VAL A 122 7.57 -19.53 4.02
N VAL A 123 7.52 -18.57 4.94
CA VAL A 123 8.54 -18.38 5.98
C VAL A 123 7.92 -18.71 7.34
N GLU A 124 8.42 -19.78 7.96
CA GLU A 124 7.85 -20.33 9.20
C GLU A 124 8.86 -20.28 10.33
N GLY A 125 9.08 -19.07 10.86
CA GLY A 125 9.82 -18.88 12.10
C GLY A 125 9.02 -19.29 13.33
N THR A 126 9.67 -19.24 14.49
CA THR A 126 9.02 -19.28 15.80
C THR A 126 9.52 -18.15 16.68
N GLU A 127 8.83 -17.86 17.78
CA GLU A 127 9.25 -16.84 18.76
C GLU A 127 10.68 -17.06 19.27
N THR A 128 11.08 -18.32 19.50
CA THR A 128 12.42 -18.66 20.00
C THR A 128 13.44 -18.87 18.89
N GLU A 129 13.00 -19.18 17.68
CA GLU A 129 13.84 -19.47 16.51
C GLU A 129 13.27 -18.75 15.28
N PRO A 130 13.36 -17.41 15.22
CA PRO A 130 12.86 -16.66 14.08
C PRO A 130 13.66 -16.97 12.82
N VAL A 131 13.08 -16.68 11.65
CA VAL A 131 13.84 -16.58 10.40
C VAL A 131 14.38 -15.16 10.29
N ILE A 132 15.64 -14.99 9.88
CA ILE A 132 16.30 -13.68 9.82
C ILE A 132 16.79 -13.42 8.41
N PHE A 133 16.26 -12.40 7.73
CA PHE A 133 16.80 -11.82 6.51
C PHE A 133 17.67 -10.62 6.87
N GLN A 134 18.96 -10.70 6.60
CA GLN A 134 19.94 -9.66 6.95
C GLN A 134 20.99 -9.48 5.87
N SER A 135 21.63 -8.31 5.82
CA SER A 135 22.77 -8.05 4.94
C SER A 135 23.92 -9.03 5.18
N ALA A 136 24.55 -9.49 4.09
CA ALA A 136 25.78 -10.27 4.11
C ALA A 136 27.05 -9.40 4.27
N ALA A 137 26.93 -8.07 4.29
CA ALA A 137 28.06 -7.16 4.40
C ALA A 137 28.77 -7.28 5.77
N ALA A 138 30.08 -7.04 5.79
CA ALA A 138 30.86 -7.02 7.03
C ALA A 138 30.47 -5.87 7.97
N SER A 139 29.85 -4.82 7.43
CA SER A 139 29.27 -3.70 8.17
C SER A 139 27.88 -3.44 7.61
N PRO A 140 26.85 -4.14 8.10
CA PRO A 140 25.48 -4.00 7.62
C PRO A 140 24.97 -2.55 7.69
N ALA A 141 24.29 -2.11 6.64
CA ALA A 141 23.67 -0.79 6.55
C ALA A 141 22.30 -0.88 5.86
N PRO A 142 21.34 0.01 6.20
CA PRO A 142 20.10 0.14 5.46
C PRO A 142 20.33 0.27 3.95
N GLY A 143 19.58 -0.50 3.15
CA GLY A 143 19.68 -0.49 1.70
C GLY A 143 20.80 -1.35 1.11
N ASP A 144 21.47 -2.18 1.91
CA ASP A 144 22.47 -3.14 1.42
C ASP A 144 21.86 -4.11 0.40
N TRP A 145 20.58 -4.45 0.56
CA TRP A 145 19.82 -5.27 -0.37
C TRP A 145 18.49 -4.62 -0.74
N GLN A 146 17.85 -5.14 -1.78
CA GLN A 146 16.65 -4.54 -2.36
C GLN A 146 15.42 -4.85 -1.51
N CYS A 147 14.76 -5.98 -1.77
CA CYS A 147 13.50 -6.29 -1.11
C CYS A 147 13.09 -7.76 -1.20
N VAL A 148 12.04 -8.10 -0.45
CA VAL A 148 11.23 -9.31 -0.62
C VAL A 148 9.86 -8.90 -1.16
N ARG A 149 9.47 -9.43 -2.32
CA ARG A 149 8.19 -9.13 -2.97
C ARG A 149 7.29 -10.35 -3.05
N ILE A 150 6.04 -10.20 -2.63
CA ILE A 150 4.95 -11.13 -2.89
C ILE A 150 4.11 -10.57 -4.04
N GLY A 151 4.24 -11.17 -5.22
CA GLY A 151 3.54 -10.78 -6.45
C GLY A 151 2.07 -11.17 -6.45
N THR A 152 1.28 -10.63 -7.38
CA THR A 152 -0.19 -10.68 -7.37
C THR A 152 -0.79 -12.09 -7.42
N GLY A 153 -0.08 -13.08 -7.99
CA GLY A 153 -0.51 -14.48 -8.02
C GLY A 153 -0.19 -15.26 -6.73
N SER A 154 0.57 -14.68 -5.81
CA SER A 154 1.20 -15.40 -4.70
C SER A 154 0.38 -15.48 -3.42
N ALA A 155 -0.93 -15.72 -3.55
CA ALA A 155 -1.89 -15.71 -2.45
C ALA A 155 -1.64 -16.78 -1.37
N ASP A 156 -0.95 -17.87 -1.71
CA ASP A 156 -0.59 -18.94 -0.75
C ASP A 156 0.65 -18.60 0.08
N SER A 157 1.25 -17.42 -0.11
CA SER A 157 2.39 -16.96 0.69
C SER A 157 2.02 -16.71 2.14
N LYS A 158 2.97 -16.94 3.05
CA LYS A 158 2.81 -16.79 4.50
C LYS A 158 4.15 -16.43 5.11
N ILE A 159 4.23 -15.37 5.90
CA ILE A 159 5.46 -14.94 6.59
C ILE A 159 5.13 -14.72 8.06
N VAL A 160 5.70 -15.55 8.93
CA VAL A 160 5.50 -15.47 10.37
C VAL A 160 6.82 -15.56 11.13
N TRP A 161 6.93 -14.82 12.25
CA TRP A 161 8.12 -14.82 13.13
C TRP A 161 9.42 -14.59 12.35
N THR A 162 9.40 -13.59 11.47
CA THR A 162 10.52 -13.25 10.60
C THR A 162 11.08 -11.87 10.95
N VAL A 163 12.40 -11.75 10.98
CA VAL A 163 13.11 -10.47 11.08
C VAL A 163 13.63 -10.10 9.71
N PHE A 164 13.27 -8.93 9.20
CA PHE A 164 13.86 -8.32 8.03
C PHE A 164 14.67 -7.10 8.45
N GLU A 165 15.93 -7.04 8.03
CA GLU A 165 16.82 -5.92 8.35
C GLU A 165 17.77 -5.56 7.21
N HIS A 166 18.13 -4.27 7.14
CA HIS A 166 19.11 -3.72 6.20
C HIS A 166 18.67 -3.73 4.71
N GLY A 167 17.38 -3.94 4.44
CA GLY A 167 16.82 -3.86 3.08
C GLY A 167 16.39 -2.44 2.70
N GLY A 168 15.53 -2.31 1.70
CA GLY A 168 14.83 -1.05 1.42
C GLY A 168 15.32 -0.28 0.20
N GLN A 169 15.84 -0.96 -0.82
CA GLN A 169 15.98 -0.35 -2.15
C GLN A 169 14.79 -0.75 -3.04
N ALA A 170 14.67 -0.14 -4.22
CA ALA A 170 13.62 -0.49 -5.17
C ALA A 170 13.65 -1.99 -5.50
N CYS A 171 12.46 -2.61 -5.52
CA CYS A 171 12.23 -4.04 -5.79
C CYS A 171 12.51 -4.48 -7.24
N ASP A 172 13.42 -3.81 -7.93
CA ASP A 172 13.83 -4.12 -9.30
C ASP A 172 15.22 -3.54 -9.60
N ALA A 173 15.89 -4.08 -10.61
CA ALA A 173 17.23 -3.62 -10.98
C ALA A 173 17.26 -2.22 -11.61
N VAL A 174 16.12 -1.73 -12.12
CA VAL A 174 16.01 -0.46 -12.85
C VAL A 174 15.46 0.70 -11.99
N GLY A 175 15.07 0.44 -10.74
CA GLY A 175 14.59 1.47 -9.82
C GLY A 175 13.22 2.03 -10.18
N SER A 176 12.35 1.25 -10.81
CA SER A 176 11.01 1.69 -11.22
C SER A 176 9.94 1.38 -10.18
N ARG A 177 10.25 0.50 -9.22
CA ARG A 177 9.35 0.11 -8.12
C ARG A 177 9.55 0.98 -6.88
N PRO A 178 8.55 1.04 -5.98
CA PRO A 178 8.74 1.72 -4.71
C PRO A 178 9.86 1.07 -3.90
N GLU A 179 10.59 1.88 -3.16
CA GLU A 179 11.65 1.44 -2.26
C GLU A 179 11.04 0.94 -0.96
N THR A 180 11.23 -0.34 -0.64
CA THR A 180 10.72 -0.97 0.58
C THR A 180 11.50 -2.24 0.91
N THR A 181 11.54 -2.65 2.17
CA THR A 181 12.16 -3.94 2.55
C THR A 181 11.24 -5.11 2.16
N VAL A 182 9.94 -4.96 2.34
CA VAL A 182 8.93 -5.95 1.93
C VAL A 182 7.81 -5.29 1.14
N GLU A 183 7.40 -5.91 0.04
CA GLU A 183 6.27 -5.48 -0.78
C GLU A 183 5.27 -6.62 -0.94
N VAL A 184 4.02 -6.41 -0.56
CA VAL A 184 2.96 -7.43 -0.66
C VAL A 184 1.85 -6.94 -1.57
N ASN A 185 1.67 -7.61 -2.70
CA ASN A 185 0.65 -7.31 -3.71
C ASN A 185 -0.35 -8.46 -3.90
N ALA A 186 -0.45 -9.36 -2.93
CA ALA A 186 -1.36 -10.51 -2.97
C ALA A 186 -2.10 -10.65 -1.64
N PRO A 187 -3.28 -11.31 -1.64
CA PRO A 187 -4.02 -11.62 -0.42
C PRO A 187 -3.38 -12.80 0.31
N ALA A 188 -2.12 -12.62 0.72
CA ALA A 188 -1.29 -13.61 1.39
C ALA A 188 -1.99 -14.13 2.66
N LEU A 189 -1.66 -15.35 3.05
CA LEU A 189 -2.28 -16.01 4.19
C LEU A 189 -1.93 -15.34 5.52
N ALA A 190 -0.69 -14.91 5.71
CA ALA A 190 -0.29 -14.17 6.90
C ALA A 190 0.97 -13.33 6.67
N PHE A 191 1.02 -12.20 7.37
CA PHE A 191 2.22 -11.42 7.67
C PHE A 191 2.11 -10.99 9.13
N SER A 192 2.52 -11.88 10.05
CA SER A 192 2.27 -11.70 11.48
C SER A 192 3.49 -12.01 12.33
N PHE A 193 3.62 -11.33 13.47
CA PHE A 193 4.75 -11.51 14.41
C PHE A 193 6.11 -11.22 13.79
N ASN A 194 6.16 -10.39 12.75
CA ASN A 194 7.39 -10.06 12.07
C ASN A 194 8.02 -8.81 12.66
N THR A 195 9.34 -8.68 12.54
CA THR A 195 10.07 -7.43 12.81
C THR A 195 10.63 -6.92 11.49
N VAL A 196 10.36 -5.67 11.13
CA VAL A 196 10.95 -5.01 9.97
C VAL A 196 11.67 -3.76 10.43
N ARG A 197 12.99 -3.73 10.28
CA ARG A 197 13.82 -2.66 10.82
C ARG A 197 14.96 -2.25 9.93
N ALA A 198 15.52 -1.06 10.18
CA ALA A 198 16.71 -0.58 9.49
C ALA A 198 16.56 -0.63 7.94
N SER A 199 15.36 -0.35 7.43
CA SER A 199 15.09 -0.17 6.00
C SER A 199 15.62 1.18 5.52
N ALA A 200 16.22 1.23 4.33
CA ALA A 200 16.60 2.50 3.69
C ALA A 200 15.41 3.34 3.22
N SER A 201 14.19 2.80 3.28
CA SER A 201 12.93 3.47 2.94
C SER A 201 11.80 2.98 3.86
N GLN A 202 10.59 2.72 3.35
CA GLN A 202 9.52 2.06 4.09
C GLN A 202 9.93 0.62 4.49
N GLY A 203 9.36 0.12 5.59
CA GLY A 203 9.54 -1.27 5.98
C GLY A 203 8.70 -2.21 5.12
N VAL A 204 7.39 -1.94 5.04
CA VAL A 204 6.40 -2.76 4.34
C VAL A 204 5.48 -1.87 3.51
N ILE A 205 5.24 -2.30 2.28
CA ILE A 205 4.20 -1.74 1.41
C ILE A 205 3.16 -2.83 1.16
N LEU A 206 1.88 -2.54 1.48
CA LEU A 206 0.73 -3.32 1.04
C LEU A 206 0.11 -2.62 -0.17
N GLY A 207 0.27 -3.19 -1.36
CA GLY A 207 -0.32 -2.66 -2.59
C GLY A 207 -1.81 -3.04 -2.75
N ASP A 208 -2.42 -2.73 -3.89
CA ASP A 208 -3.86 -2.94 -4.15
C ASP A 208 -4.31 -4.40 -3.94
N GLY A 209 -3.48 -5.35 -4.32
CA GLY A 209 -3.75 -6.77 -4.10
C GLY A 209 -3.37 -7.27 -2.70
N GLY A 210 -2.76 -6.42 -1.87
CA GLY A 210 -2.10 -6.75 -0.59
C GLY A 210 -3.04 -6.91 0.61
N ALA A 211 -4.30 -7.28 0.41
CA ALA A 211 -5.26 -7.54 1.50
C ALA A 211 -4.91 -8.86 2.23
N VAL A 212 -3.88 -8.84 3.07
CA VAL A 212 -3.34 -10.01 3.78
C VAL A 212 -4.34 -10.52 4.83
N ARG A 213 -4.62 -11.82 4.87
CA ARG A 213 -5.63 -12.38 5.77
C ARG A 213 -5.32 -12.20 7.26
N GLU A 214 -4.06 -12.38 7.64
CA GLU A 214 -3.57 -12.14 9.00
C GLU A 214 -2.40 -11.17 8.99
N PHE A 215 -2.70 -9.87 9.06
CA PHE A 215 -1.70 -8.80 9.22
C PHE A 215 -1.78 -8.21 10.63
N ARG A 216 -1.00 -8.74 11.57
CA ARG A 216 -1.09 -8.36 13.00
C ARG A 216 0.23 -8.59 13.74
N ASP A 217 0.35 -7.95 14.90
CA ASP A 217 1.44 -8.19 15.86
C ASP A 217 2.85 -8.03 15.25
N ASN A 218 3.01 -7.13 14.27
CA ASN A 218 4.30 -6.82 13.68
C ASN A 218 4.98 -5.64 14.41
N SER A 219 6.31 -5.63 14.38
CA SER A 219 7.13 -4.58 14.98
C SER A 219 7.94 -3.87 13.91
N PHE A 220 7.93 -2.55 13.95
CA PHE A 220 8.58 -1.67 13.00
C PHE A 220 9.51 -0.71 13.74
N ALA A 221 10.78 -0.62 13.34
CA ALA A 221 11.77 0.23 14.02
C ALA A 221 12.90 0.70 13.12
N ASP A 222 13.41 1.91 13.38
CA ASP A 222 14.60 2.46 12.70
C ASP A 222 14.51 2.44 11.15
N ASN A 223 13.31 2.49 10.57
CA ASN A 223 13.13 2.61 9.13
C ASN A 223 13.20 4.09 8.70
N ALA A 224 13.77 4.36 7.53
CA ALA A 224 14.04 5.73 7.08
C ALA A 224 12.79 6.54 6.66
N ARG A 225 11.66 5.85 6.46
CA ARG A 225 10.33 6.39 6.16
C ARG A 225 9.30 5.72 7.07
N PRO A 226 8.07 6.27 7.20
CA PRO A 226 6.99 5.58 7.90
C PRO A 226 6.88 4.12 7.46
N SER A 227 6.91 3.23 8.44
CA SER A 227 7.23 1.83 8.15
C SER A 227 6.18 1.11 7.33
N LEU A 228 4.91 1.50 7.46
CA LEU A 228 3.80 0.82 6.82
C LEU A 228 3.09 1.80 5.90
N ARG A 229 3.16 1.54 4.59
CA ARG A 229 2.35 2.22 3.57
C ARG A 229 1.35 1.25 2.97
N VAL A 230 0.10 1.66 2.89
CA VAL A 230 -1.04 0.79 2.59
C VAL A 230 -1.90 1.43 1.51
N ALA A 231 -2.18 0.66 0.46
CA ALA A 231 -3.20 1.01 -0.53
C ALA A 231 -4.60 0.88 0.11
N PRO A 232 -5.58 1.72 -0.28
CA PRO A 232 -6.90 1.72 0.38
C PRO A 232 -7.63 0.37 0.28
N ALA A 233 -7.48 -0.36 -0.83
CA ALA A 233 -8.04 -1.71 -0.98
C ALA A 233 -7.49 -2.74 0.04
N ALA A 234 -6.29 -2.51 0.59
CA ALA A 234 -5.68 -3.37 1.61
C ALA A 234 -5.89 -2.84 3.04
N LEU A 235 -6.45 -1.64 3.23
CA LEU A 235 -6.53 -0.96 4.52
C LEU A 235 -7.21 -1.80 5.61
N LEU A 236 -8.34 -2.44 5.27
CA LEU A 236 -9.16 -3.21 6.22
C LEU A 236 -8.49 -4.52 6.66
N SER A 237 -7.36 -4.90 6.04
CA SER A 237 -6.57 -6.06 6.44
C SER A 237 -5.60 -5.77 7.60
N VAL A 238 -5.29 -4.49 7.84
CA VAL A 238 -4.35 -4.06 8.88
C VAL A 238 -5.05 -4.12 10.23
N ALA A 239 -4.88 -5.24 10.93
CA ALA A 239 -5.39 -5.42 12.27
C ALA A 239 -4.51 -4.70 13.32
N GLY A 240 -4.97 -4.69 14.57
CA GLY A 240 -4.23 -4.14 15.70
C GLY A 240 -3.00 -4.98 16.11
N GLY A 241 -2.32 -4.53 17.16
CA GLY A 241 -1.14 -5.20 17.71
C GLY A 241 0.19 -4.77 17.08
N GLN A 242 0.15 -3.84 16.12
CA GLN A 242 1.37 -3.30 15.52
C GLN A 242 2.12 -2.42 16.53
N VAL A 243 3.44 -2.50 16.50
CA VAL A 243 4.36 -1.67 17.30
C VAL A 243 5.22 -0.85 16.35
N PHE A 244 5.27 0.46 16.58
CA PHE A 244 6.09 1.40 15.81
C PHE A 244 7.12 2.02 16.74
N ALA A 245 8.35 2.17 16.25
CA ALA A 245 9.51 2.75 16.93
C ALA A 245 10.43 3.43 15.91
N ASP A 246 9.83 4.10 14.93
CA ASP A 246 10.53 4.87 13.90
C ASP A 246 10.66 6.34 14.30
N ALA A 247 11.39 7.13 13.52
CA ALA A 247 11.44 8.58 13.76
C ALA A 247 10.12 9.28 13.43
N ASP A 248 9.33 8.74 12.48
CA ASP A 248 8.01 9.20 12.07
C ASP A 248 7.02 8.02 12.17
N GLU A 249 6.32 7.96 13.31
CA GLU A 249 5.45 6.85 13.67
C GLU A 249 4.02 7.09 13.15
N VAL A 250 3.76 6.68 11.92
CA VAL A 250 2.42 6.69 11.30
C VAL A 250 2.20 5.47 10.43
N VAL A 251 0.93 5.14 10.16
CA VAL A 251 0.55 4.28 9.03
C VAL A 251 0.17 5.18 7.86
N GLU A 252 0.93 5.12 6.78
CA GLU A 252 0.62 5.88 5.56
C GLU A 252 -0.48 5.17 4.75
N ILE A 253 -1.54 5.89 4.42
CA ILE A 253 -2.56 5.46 3.46
C ILE A 253 -2.30 6.23 2.18
N ASP A 254 -2.04 5.53 1.09
CA ASP A 254 -1.79 6.17 -0.18
C ASP A 254 -3.05 6.23 -1.04
N GLY A 255 -3.74 7.36 -0.98
CA GLY A 255 -4.94 7.67 -1.76
C GLY A 255 -4.70 7.91 -3.25
N THR A 256 -3.49 7.72 -3.78
CA THR A 256 -3.28 7.67 -5.24
C THR A 256 -3.68 6.34 -5.86
N PHE A 257 -3.91 5.32 -5.02
CA PHE A 257 -4.35 3.98 -5.39
C PHE A 257 -5.88 3.86 -5.41
N ASP A 258 -6.38 2.63 -5.58
CA ASP A 258 -7.82 2.34 -5.70
C ASP A 258 -8.60 2.68 -4.42
N GLU A 259 -9.93 2.55 -4.45
CA GLU A 259 -10.82 2.84 -3.32
C GLU A 259 -10.86 1.74 -2.24
N ILE A 260 -11.41 2.07 -1.08
CA ILE A 260 -11.86 1.06 -0.11
C ILE A 260 -13.15 0.44 -0.65
N GLY A 261 -13.03 -0.72 -1.31
CA GLY A 261 -14.12 -1.42 -1.99
C GLY A 261 -14.59 -2.70 -1.30
N ALA A 262 -14.44 -2.80 0.03
CA ALA A 262 -14.81 -3.99 0.78
C ALA A 262 -15.49 -3.68 2.12
N ALA A 263 -16.16 -4.68 2.68
CA ALA A 263 -16.72 -4.62 4.02
C ALA A 263 -15.68 -5.02 5.08
N GLY A 264 -15.61 -4.30 6.19
CA GLY A 264 -14.71 -4.64 7.28
C GLY A 264 -14.49 -3.52 8.28
N THR A 265 -13.56 -3.75 9.21
CA THR A 265 -13.22 -2.79 10.25
C THR A 265 -11.91 -2.10 9.91
N TRP A 266 -11.93 -0.78 9.82
CA TRP A 266 -10.71 0.02 9.87
C TRP A 266 -10.29 0.12 11.34
N SER A 267 -9.32 -0.71 11.70
CA SER A 267 -8.88 -0.91 13.09
C SER A 267 -8.08 0.29 13.61
N ALA A 268 -8.26 0.64 14.88
CA ALA A 268 -7.41 1.62 15.53
C ALA A 268 -5.97 1.08 15.71
N GLN A 269 -4.99 1.97 15.59
CA GLN A 269 -3.57 1.67 15.81
C GLN A 269 -3.04 2.48 17.00
N SER A 270 -1.85 2.10 17.47
CA SER A 270 -1.11 2.86 18.48
C SER A 270 -0.60 4.21 17.98
N VAL A 271 -0.63 4.42 16.66
CA VAL A 271 -0.16 5.61 15.94
C VAL A 271 -1.24 6.13 14.99
N PRO A 272 -1.18 7.38 14.53
CA PRO A 272 -2.11 7.91 13.54
C PRO A 272 -2.02 7.22 12.18
N TYR A 273 -3.14 7.20 11.46
CA TYR A 273 -3.14 7.01 10.01
C TYR A 273 -2.92 8.35 9.34
N ARG A 274 -1.91 8.47 8.46
CA ARG A 274 -1.68 9.65 7.62
C ARG A 274 -2.14 9.34 6.20
N VAL A 275 -3.20 10.01 5.78
CA VAL A 275 -3.74 9.89 4.42
C VAL A 275 -2.98 10.83 3.51
N LEU A 276 -2.37 10.26 2.47
CA LEU A 276 -1.70 10.98 1.40
C LEU A 276 -2.61 11.00 0.18
N GLY A 277 -2.97 12.17 -0.33
CA GLY A 277 -3.87 12.25 -1.47
C GLY A 277 -5.34 12.00 -1.13
N TYR A 278 -6.14 11.68 -2.14
CA TYR A 278 -7.59 11.55 -2.03
C TYR A 278 -8.00 10.15 -1.56
N LEU A 279 -8.74 10.03 -0.46
CA LEU A 279 -9.23 8.73 0.01
C LEU A 279 -10.71 8.56 -0.30
N GLN A 280 -11.07 7.45 -0.95
CA GLN A 280 -12.45 7.12 -1.27
C GLN A 280 -12.88 5.78 -0.64
N VAL A 281 -14.06 5.77 -0.04
CA VAL A 281 -14.85 4.56 0.24
C VAL A 281 -15.87 4.40 -0.89
N GLY A 282 -15.71 3.31 -1.64
CA GLY A 282 -16.47 3.04 -2.86
C GLY A 282 -17.82 2.39 -2.63
N PRO A 283 -18.58 2.08 -3.71
CA PRO A 283 -19.92 1.49 -3.64
C PRO A 283 -19.99 0.14 -2.92
N ASP A 284 -18.92 -0.65 -2.99
CA ASP A 284 -18.80 -1.94 -2.31
C ASP A 284 -18.19 -1.83 -0.89
N GLY A 285 -17.79 -0.62 -0.49
CA GLY A 285 -17.26 -0.30 0.83
C GLY A 285 -18.35 -0.29 1.90
N ASP A 286 -18.16 -1.10 2.94
CA ASP A 286 -18.99 -1.10 4.16
C ASP A 286 -18.08 -1.12 5.39
N VAL A 287 -17.64 0.08 5.78
CA VAL A 287 -16.51 0.29 6.69
C VAL A 287 -16.99 0.72 8.07
N GLU A 288 -16.58 0.01 9.10
CA GLU A 288 -16.65 0.46 10.49
C GLU A 288 -15.29 1.04 10.91
N LEU A 289 -15.23 2.34 11.19
CA LEU A 289 -14.04 3.02 11.69
C LEU A 289 -14.00 2.95 13.21
N ALA A 290 -13.05 2.18 13.73
CA ALA A 290 -13.01 1.83 15.14
C ALA A 290 -12.71 3.03 16.05
N ALA A 291 -13.29 3.00 17.25
CA ALA A 291 -13.02 3.96 18.33
C ALA A 291 -11.52 4.15 18.59
N GLY A 292 -11.12 5.39 18.89
CA GLY A 292 -9.72 5.75 19.15
C GLY A 292 -8.85 5.91 17.91
N THR A 293 -9.39 5.72 16.70
CA THR A 293 -8.65 5.95 15.46
C THR A 293 -8.37 7.44 15.25
N VAL A 294 -7.13 7.77 14.89
CA VAL A 294 -6.72 9.12 14.48
C VAL A 294 -6.38 9.10 12.98
N VAL A 295 -7.04 9.96 12.21
CA VAL A 295 -6.86 10.12 10.77
C VAL A 295 -6.34 11.53 10.50
N GLN A 296 -5.09 11.62 10.05
CA GLN A 296 -4.42 12.84 9.62
C GLN A 296 -4.55 13.00 8.10
N LEU A 297 -4.97 14.18 7.62
CA LEU A 297 -5.12 14.47 6.20
C LEU A 297 -4.14 15.57 5.75
N ASP A 298 -3.54 15.41 4.57
CA ASP A 298 -2.44 16.22 4.01
C ASP A 298 -2.89 17.35 3.08
N GLY A 299 -4.14 17.82 3.19
CA GLY A 299 -4.73 18.78 2.24
C GLY A 299 -5.97 18.27 1.52
N ASN A 300 -6.12 16.95 1.44
CA ASN A 300 -7.18 16.31 0.69
C ASN A 300 -8.44 16.06 1.52
N SER A 301 -9.42 15.42 0.88
CA SER A 301 -10.71 15.05 1.47
C SER A 301 -10.87 13.54 1.51
N LEU A 302 -11.76 13.09 2.37
CA LEU A 302 -12.25 11.72 2.41
C LEU A 302 -13.65 11.69 1.80
N GLU A 303 -13.85 10.94 0.73
CA GLU A 303 -15.17 10.73 0.13
C GLU A 303 -15.71 9.35 0.43
N VAL A 304 -17.01 9.28 0.71
CA VAL A 304 -17.81 8.07 0.75
C VAL A 304 -18.80 8.16 -0.40
N PHE A 305 -18.47 7.54 -1.52
CA PHE A 305 -19.26 7.58 -2.77
C PHE A 305 -20.06 6.29 -2.92
N ALA A 306 -21.37 6.38 -2.70
CA ALA A 306 -22.31 5.24 -2.72
C ALA A 306 -21.98 4.08 -1.75
N GLY A 307 -20.90 4.18 -0.98
CA GLY A 307 -20.51 3.26 0.08
C GLY A 307 -21.07 3.63 1.45
N LYS A 308 -20.53 2.97 2.47
CA LYS A 308 -20.85 3.23 3.88
C LYS A 308 -19.57 3.35 4.70
N LEU A 309 -19.55 4.37 5.54
CA LEU A 309 -18.56 4.57 6.58
C LEU A 309 -19.32 4.88 7.88
N HIS A 310 -19.28 3.96 8.83
CA HIS A 310 -19.75 4.17 10.20
C HIS A 310 -18.56 4.58 11.07
N VAL A 311 -18.61 5.79 11.62
CA VAL A 311 -17.61 6.25 12.58
C VAL A 311 -18.07 5.82 13.99
N ALA A 312 -17.44 4.78 14.52
CA ALA A 312 -17.84 4.10 15.75
C ALA A 312 -17.02 4.59 16.97
N GLY A 313 -16.91 5.91 17.15
CA GLY A 313 -16.24 6.51 18.30
C GLY A 313 -17.01 6.33 19.61
N THR A 314 -16.30 6.49 20.73
CA THR A 314 -16.91 6.52 22.08
C THR A 314 -16.48 7.76 22.84
N ALA A 315 -17.16 8.10 23.93
CA ALA A 315 -16.79 9.24 24.77
C ALA A 315 -15.36 9.13 25.34
N ASP A 316 -14.92 7.91 25.68
CA ASP A 316 -13.58 7.66 26.24
C ASP A 316 -12.50 7.52 25.15
N ALA A 317 -12.90 7.17 23.92
CA ALA A 317 -12.03 6.97 22.77
C ALA A 317 -12.72 7.47 21.49
N PRO A 318 -12.74 8.79 21.25
CA PRO A 318 -13.33 9.35 20.05
C PRO A 318 -12.52 8.98 18.81
N VAL A 319 -13.15 9.05 17.64
CA VAL A 319 -12.42 9.02 16.36
C VAL A 319 -12.04 10.45 16.01
N VAL A 320 -10.79 10.69 15.61
CA VAL A 320 -10.27 12.04 15.33
C VAL A 320 -9.90 12.19 13.86
N PHE A 321 -10.48 13.18 13.18
CA PHE A 321 -10.07 13.64 11.86
C PHE A 321 -9.35 14.99 12.02
N THR A 322 -8.08 15.06 11.63
CA THR A 322 -7.20 16.20 11.90
C THR A 322 -6.19 16.45 10.78
N SER A 323 -5.41 17.52 10.90
CA SER A 323 -4.36 17.89 9.96
C SER A 323 -3.13 16.98 10.10
N ALA A 324 -2.45 16.71 8.97
CA ALA A 324 -1.14 16.09 8.95
C ALA A 324 0.03 17.09 9.12
N GLU A 325 -0.25 18.40 9.17
CA GLU A 325 0.76 19.44 9.30
C GLU A 325 1.36 19.51 10.71
N ASP A 326 2.66 19.84 10.81
CA ASP A 326 3.36 20.03 12.09
C ASP A 326 2.76 21.15 12.96
N ALA A 327 2.15 22.14 12.31
CA ALA A 327 1.51 23.29 12.95
C ALA A 327 0.09 23.47 12.38
N PRO A 328 -0.89 22.70 12.90
CA PRO A 328 -2.25 22.67 12.34
C PRO A 328 -2.95 24.02 12.30
N GLN A 329 -3.67 24.29 11.21
CA GLN A 329 -4.47 25.48 10.98
C GLN A 329 -5.84 25.13 10.39
N ALA A 330 -6.82 26.00 10.64
CA ALA A 330 -8.14 25.88 10.03
C ALA A 330 -8.03 25.87 8.50
N GLY A 331 -8.58 24.83 7.86
CA GLY A 331 -8.50 24.65 6.42
C GLY A 331 -7.20 24.01 5.94
N ASP A 332 -6.51 23.27 6.80
CA ASP A 332 -5.39 22.44 6.37
C ASP A 332 -5.86 21.29 5.47
N TRP A 333 -7.06 20.76 5.68
CA TRP A 333 -7.64 19.70 4.85
C TRP A 333 -9.07 20.03 4.43
N GLY A 334 -9.63 19.23 3.52
CA GLY A 334 -10.91 19.52 2.89
C GLY A 334 -12.11 19.18 3.77
N CYS A 335 -12.65 17.97 3.61
CA CYS A 335 -13.80 17.50 4.39
C CYS A 335 -13.95 15.98 4.35
N LEU A 336 -14.81 15.48 5.23
CA LEU A 336 -15.47 14.19 5.05
C LEU A 336 -16.78 14.40 4.27
N VAL A 337 -16.92 13.79 3.10
CA VAL A 337 -18.11 13.94 2.25
C VAL A 337 -18.80 12.59 2.00
N TYR A 338 -20.11 12.56 2.24
CA TYR A 338 -21.00 11.46 1.89
C TYR A 338 -21.81 11.83 0.65
N SER A 339 -21.57 11.11 -0.45
CA SER A 339 -22.24 11.33 -1.74
C SER A 339 -22.95 10.05 -2.20
N SER A 340 -24.14 10.20 -2.80
CA SER A 340 -24.94 9.07 -3.30
C SER A 340 -25.25 7.96 -2.28
N VAL A 341 -25.30 8.30 -0.98
CA VAL A 341 -25.47 7.28 0.08
C VAL A 341 -26.79 6.53 -0.03
N THR A 342 -26.74 5.24 0.30
CA THR A 342 -27.89 4.31 0.25
C THR A 342 -28.49 4.03 1.62
N SER A 343 -27.77 4.38 2.70
CA SER A 343 -28.22 4.33 4.09
C SER A 343 -27.75 5.57 4.85
N PRO A 344 -28.48 6.01 5.89
CA PRO A 344 -28.05 7.11 6.75
C PRO A 344 -26.63 6.88 7.32
N PRO A 345 -25.69 7.79 7.10
CA PRO A 345 -24.39 7.74 7.76
C PRO A 345 -24.54 7.84 9.29
N GLN A 346 -23.70 7.09 10.00
CA GLN A 346 -23.64 7.10 11.46
C GLN A 346 -22.26 7.60 11.88
N ILE A 347 -22.24 8.65 12.71
CA ILE A 347 -21.03 9.30 13.18
C ILE A 347 -21.19 9.53 14.68
N ASP A 348 -20.57 8.66 15.46
CA ASP A 348 -20.65 8.66 16.91
C ASP A 348 -19.31 9.08 17.51
N HIS A 349 -19.33 10.08 18.40
CA HIS A 349 -18.16 10.61 19.12
C HIS A 349 -16.93 10.83 18.23
N ALA A 350 -17.12 11.61 17.16
CA ALA A 350 -16.03 12.03 16.29
C ALA A 350 -15.51 13.42 16.72
N VAL A 351 -14.24 13.70 16.45
CA VAL A 351 -13.64 15.03 16.51
C VAL A 351 -13.23 15.42 15.11
N PHE A 352 -13.76 16.54 14.63
CA PHE A 352 -13.34 17.17 13.38
C PHE A 352 -12.62 18.46 13.71
N GLU A 353 -11.34 18.55 13.32
CA GLU A 353 -10.52 19.74 13.53
C GLU A 353 -9.69 20.08 12.29
N TYR A 354 -9.44 21.38 12.07
CA TYR A 354 -8.58 21.89 11.00
C TYR A 354 -9.08 21.65 9.56
N ALA A 355 -10.34 21.24 9.39
CA ALA A 355 -10.96 21.01 8.08
C ALA A 355 -11.45 22.31 7.42
N GLY A 356 -11.93 22.21 6.18
CA GLY A 356 -12.77 23.21 5.54
C GLY A 356 -12.08 24.04 4.44
N ASN A 357 -11.05 23.52 3.79
CA ASN A 357 -10.32 24.26 2.74
C ASN A 357 -11.10 24.46 1.42
N GLY A 358 -12.26 23.83 1.27
CA GLY A 358 -13.11 23.94 0.08
C GLY A 358 -12.77 22.97 -1.06
N LEU A 359 -11.76 22.12 -0.91
CA LEU A 359 -11.33 21.15 -1.93
C LEU A 359 -11.95 19.78 -1.66
N GLY A 360 -12.27 19.03 -2.72
CA GLY A 360 -12.76 17.64 -2.63
C GLY A 360 -14.20 17.44 -2.09
N CYS A 361 -14.83 18.48 -1.53
CA CYS A 361 -16.22 18.46 -1.08
C CYS A 361 -17.14 18.69 -2.29
N THR A 362 -17.77 17.62 -2.80
CA THR A 362 -18.52 17.59 -4.09
C THR A 362 -19.27 18.89 -4.48
N GLY A 363 -18.75 19.61 -5.49
CA GLY A 363 -19.37 20.78 -6.12
C GLY A 363 -19.20 22.09 -5.35
N ALA A 364 -18.84 23.20 -6.03
CA ALA A 364 -18.78 24.57 -5.48
C ALA A 364 -18.06 24.78 -4.12
N ALA A 365 -16.74 24.58 -4.04
CA ALA A 365 -15.86 25.14 -2.99
C ALA A 365 -16.45 25.21 -1.57
N TYR A 366 -16.97 24.10 -1.06
CA TYR A 366 -17.64 24.07 0.24
C TYR A 366 -16.63 24.07 1.38
N THR A 367 -16.58 25.18 2.12
CA THR A 367 -15.78 25.31 3.34
C THR A 367 -16.57 24.71 4.50
N ALA A 368 -16.48 23.39 4.69
CA ALA A 368 -17.12 22.69 5.80
C ALA A 368 -16.31 21.43 6.21
N ALA A 369 -16.44 20.97 7.46
CA ALA A 369 -15.77 19.74 7.90
C ALA A 369 -16.49 18.45 7.48
N LEU A 370 -17.81 18.45 7.56
CA LEU A 370 -18.65 17.30 7.22
C LEU A 370 -19.71 17.71 6.19
N VAL A 371 -19.84 16.94 5.11
CA VAL A 371 -20.81 17.18 4.04
C VAL A 371 -21.61 15.92 3.78
N GLY A 372 -22.94 16.00 3.74
CA GLY A 372 -23.77 14.84 3.42
C GLY A 372 -25.28 15.11 3.53
N PRO A 373 -26.12 14.06 3.52
CA PRO A 373 -27.57 14.23 3.58
C PRO A 373 -28.06 14.67 4.96
N GLU A 374 -29.27 15.22 5.02
CA GLU A 374 -29.95 15.60 6.28
C GLU A 374 -30.14 14.39 7.22
N THR A 375 -30.14 13.17 6.67
CA THR A 375 -30.36 11.93 7.42
C THR A 375 -29.15 11.45 8.21
N MET A 376 -27.99 12.09 8.07
CA MET A 376 -26.79 11.74 8.84
C MET A 376 -27.05 11.84 10.35
N GLN A 377 -26.72 10.77 11.06
CA GLN A 377 -26.79 10.71 12.52
C GLN A 377 -25.42 11.10 13.07
N VAL A 378 -25.30 12.34 13.54
CA VAL A 378 -24.07 12.87 14.15
C VAL A 378 -24.30 13.07 15.63
N THR A 379 -23.70 12.24 16.47
CA THR A 379 -23.95 12.22 17.91
C THR A 379 -22.66 12.32 18.72
N GLY A 380 -22.70 13.04 19.84
CA GLY A 380 -21.58 13.14 20.78
C GLY A 380 -20.27 13.68 20.17
N SER A 381 -20.34 14.34 19.02
CA SER A 381 -19.18 14.75 18.23
C SER A 381 -18.76 16.18 18.55
N THR A 382 -17.50 16.51 18.26
CA THR A 382 -16.90 17.83 18.47
C THR A 382 -16.37 18.40 17.17
N PHE A 383 -16.67 19.68 16.92
CA PHE A 383 -16.18 20.44 15.78
C PHE A 383 -15.42 21.67 16.30
N ARG A 384 -14.17 21.85 15.88
CA ARG A 384 -13.33 22.96 16.34
C ARG A 384 -12.29 23.38 15.32
N GLU A 385 -11.80 24.61 15.42
CA GLU A 385 -10.69 25.12 14.59
C GLU A 385 -10.90 24.88 13.08
N LEU A 386 -12.12 25.16 12.59
CA LEU A 386 -12.53 24.90 11.20
C LEU A 386 -12.47 26.15 10.32
N ALA A 387 -12.15 25.95 9.05
CA ALA A 387 -12.40 26.94 8.01
C ALA A 387 -13.82 26.75 7.46
N GLY A 388 -14.79 27.50 8.00
CA GLY A 388 -16.19 27.45 7.56
C GLY A 388 -17.07 26.55 8.44
N ALA A 389 -18.06 25.90 7.85
CA ALA A 389 -19.13 25.24 8.60
C ALA A 389 -18.71 23.93 9.28
N ALA A 390 -19.34 23.57 10.40
CA ALA A 390 -19.17 22.22 10.94
C ALA A 390 -19.83 21.19 10.01
N ILE A 391 -21.12 21.39 9.70
CA ILE A 391 -21.90 20.46 8.89
C ILE A 391 -22.58 21.21 7.74
N ARG A 392 -22.46 20.66 6.54
CA ARG A 392 -23.17 21.11 5.35
C ARG A 392 -24.13 20.05 4.84
N SER A 393 -25.34 20.46 4.53
CA SER A 393 -26.35 19.64 3.88
C SER A 393 -27.36 20.48 3.09
N SER A 394 -28.25 19.85 2.31
CA SER A 394 -29.36 20.56 1.68
C SER A 394 -30.33 21.13 2.72
N THR A 395 -30.59 20.37 3.78
CA THR A 395 -31.45 20.72 4.91
C THR A 395 -30.72 20.37 6.20
N CYS A 396 -30.92 21.16 7.25
CA CYS A 396 -30.34 20.83 8.55
C CYS A 396 -31.24 19.93 9.39
N ASP A 397 -30.62 19.04 10.15
CA ASP A 397 -31.26 18.33 11.26
C ASP A 397 -31.04 19.13 12.57
N PRO A 398 -32.11 19.53 13.29
CA PRO A 398 -32.00 20.15 14.60
C PRO A 398 -31.24 19.30 15.63
N GLY A 399 -31.23 17.98 15.49
CA GLY A 399 -30.50 17.05 16.36
C GLY A 399 -28.98 17.27 16.34
N TRP A 400 -28.44 17.92 15.30
CA TRP A 400 -27.02 18.25 15.25
C TRP A 400 -26.61 19.28 16.32
N CYS A 401 -27.55 20.03 16.90
CA CYS A 401 -27.27 20.98 17.99
C CYS A 401 -26.81 20.32 19.30
N ASP A 402 -26.99 19.00 19.45
CA ASP A 402 -26.53 18.26 20.63
C ASP A 402 -25.01 17.96 20.60
N ASN A 403 -24.33 18.31 19.50
CA ASN A 403 -22.87 18.21 19.37
C ASN A 403 -22.15 19.42 19.97
N THR A 404 -20.84 19.30 20.14
CA THR A 404 -20.00 20.37 20.70
C THR A 404 -19.35 21.19 19.57
N PHE A 405 -19.41 22.52 19.68
CA PHE A 405 -18.84 23.43 18.70
C PHE A 405 -17.94 24.45 19.41
N GLU A 406 -16.66 24.49 19.04
CA GLU A 406 -15.66 25.35 19.66
C GLU A 406 -15.06 26.31 18.63
N GLY A 407 -15.46 27.58 18.69
CA GLY A 407 -14.93 28.60 17.77
C GLY A 407 -15.34 28.43 16.31
N VAL A 408 -16.44 27.71 16.04
CA VAL A 408 -16.96 27.46 14.69
C VAL A 408 -18.06 28.46 14.33
N ASP A 409 -17.97 29.10 13.17
CA ASP A 409 -19.00 29.98 12.59
C ASP A 409 -18.91 29.97 11.05
N PRO A 410 -20.00 29.64 10.32
CA PRO A 410 -21.31 29.20 10.83
C PRO A 410 -21.27 27.78 11.40
N LEU A 411 -22.21 27.42 12.28
CA LEU A 411 -22.33 26.02 12.71
C LEU A 411 -22.77 25.12 11.55
N PHE A 412 -23.82 25.56 10.83
CA PHE A 412 -24.40 24.77 9.76
C PHE A 412 -24.60 25.59 8.49
N GLU A 413 -24.39 24.94 7.35
CA GLU A 413 -24.70 25.49 6.04
C GLU A 413 -25.75 24.62 5.32
N CYS A 414 -26.98 25.11 5.30
CA CYS A 414 -28.15 24.44 4.74
C CYS A 414 -29.31 25.43 4.53
N ALA A 415 -30.43 24.97 3.96
CA ALA A 415 -31.68 25.72 4.01
C ALA A 415 -32.23 25.76 5.46
N ASP A 416 -32.56 26.95 5.94
CA ASP A 416 -33.17 27.21 7.26
C ASP A 416 -32.40 26.57 8.45
N PRO A 417 -31.17 27.03 8.74
CA PRO A 417 -30.36 26.46 9.82
C PRO A 417 -31.04 26.62 11.18
N PRO A 418 -31.04 25.58 12.04
CA PRO A 418 -31.62 25.65 13.37
C PRO A 418 -30.82 26.62 14.25
N VAL A 419 -31.51 27.22 15.22
CA VAL A 419 -30.86 27.99 16.28
C VAL A 419 -30.52 27.03 17.40
N CYS A 420 -29.22 26.73 17.56
CA CYS A 420 -28.76 25.92 18.68
C CYS A 420 -28.79 26.72 19.99
N PRO A 421 -29.12 26.04 21.12
CA PRO A 421 -29.28 26.68 22.43
C PRO A 421 -27.99 27.22 23.04
#